data_AF-A0A512N5X8-F1
#
_entry.id   AF-A0A512N5X8-F1
#
_cell.length_a   1.000
_cell.length_b   1.000
_cell.length_c   1.000
_cell.angle_alpha   90.00
_cell.angle_beta   90.00
_cell.angle_gamma   90.00
#
_symmetry.space_group_name_H-M   'P 1'
#
loop_
_entity.id
_entity.type
_entity.pdbx_description
1 polymer ?
#
loop_
_entity_poly.entity_id
_entity_poly.type
_entity_poly.pdbx_seq_one_letter_code
_entity_poly.pdbx_strand_id
1 'polypeptide(L)'
;MPRLITVALALSLLLNGFFVAGFVFRGWIAPVTFEQRMPPPPPGPRPGVLEMVANDVSLDGSQREAMRGVFEQHTQARRDRFREIQKTREQIINEYKRTPIDPEKLAPLIDRLTDLRADQQKETVRALAQLEAKLTPEQRQRLHQVLVDRLSGPPPMQRQPGQPPPRPSQ
;
A
#
# COMPACT_ATOMS: atom_id res chain seq x y z
N MET A 1 -7.40 -44.00 -23.82
CA MET A 1 -6.38 -43.40 -22.92
C MET A 1 -5.87 -42.02 -23.37
N PRO A 2 -5.46 -41.75 -24.62
CA PRO A 2 -4.80 -40.47 -24.95
C PRO A 2 -5.74 -39.25 -24.91
N ARG A 3 -7.01 -39.40 -25.32
CA ARG A 3 -7.99 -38.30 -25.34
C ARG A 3 -8.33 -37.76 -23.95
N LEU A 4 -8.44 -38.63 -22.95
CA LEU A 4 -8.72 -38.24 -21.56
C LEU A 4 -7.56 -37.45 -20.95
N ILE A 5 -6.33 -37.84 -21.27
CA ILE A 5 -5.12 -37.13 -20.83
C ILE A 5 -5.07 -35.75 -21.48
N THR A 6 -5.34 -35.63 -22.79
CA THR A 6 -5.39 -34.33 -23.49
C THR A 6 -6.46 -33.41 -22.91
N VAL A 7 -7.65 -33.94 -22.61
CA VAL A 7 -8.74 -33.16 -22.00
C VAL A 7 -8.36 -32.70 -20.58
N ALA A 8 -7.75 -33.56 -19.77
CA ALA A 8 -7.29 -33.18 -18.43
C ALA A 8 -6.17 -32.12 -18.47
N LEU A 9 -5.26 -32.22 -19.44
CA LEU A 9 -4.19 -31.24 -19.66
C LEU A 9 -4.74 -29.89 -20.10
N ALA A 10 -5.69 -29.88 -21.04
CA ALA A 10 -6.36 -28.66 -21.48
C ALA A 10 -7.15 -28.01 -20.33
N LEU A 11 -7.86 -28.80 -19.52
CA LEU A 11 -8.56 -28.27 -18.33
C LEU A 11 -7.59 -27.69 -17.31
N SER A 12 -6.45 -28.37 -17.05
CA SER A 12 -5.42 -27.89 -16.13
C SER A 12 -4.81 -26.57 -16.60
N LEU A 13 -4.53 -26.45 -17.90
CA LEU A 13 -4.03 -25.20 -18.50
C LEU A 13 -5.04 -24.06 -18.40
N LEU A 14 -6.32 -24.33 -18.64
CA LEU A 14 -7.38 -23.35 -18.49
C LEU A 14 -7.57 -22.92 -17.04
N LEU A 15 -7.55 -23.86 -16.08
CA LEU A 15 -7.66 -23.54 -14.66
C LEU A 15 -6.48 -22.69 -14.20
N ASN A 16 -5.25 -23.11 -14.51
CA ASN A 16 -4.04 -22.37 -14.16
C ASN A 16 -4.00 -20.99 -14.82
N GLY A 17 -4.39 -20.90 -16.10
CA GLY A 17 -4.51 -19.64 -16.82
C GLY A 17 -5.53 -18.70 -16.18
N PHE A 18 -6.67 -19.21 -15.73
CA PHE A 18 -7.70 -18.43 -15.04
C PHE A 18 -7.22 -17.93 -13.67
N PHE A 19 -6.47 -18.74 -12.92
CA PHE A 19 -5.86 -18.32 -11.65
C PHE A 19 -4.79 -17.25 -11.84
N VAL A 20 -3.89 -17.42 -12.82
CA VAL A 20 -2.85 -16.43 -13.14
C VAL A 20 -3.49 -15.14 -13.65
N ALA A 21 -4.46 -15.22 -14.57
CA ALA A 21 -5.19 -14.07 -15.07
C ALA A 21 -5.99 -13.36 -13.96
N GLY A 22 -6.67 -14.11 -13.09
CA GLY A 22 -7.41 -13.54 -11.96
C GLY A 22 -6.50 -12.86 -10.92
N PHE A 23 -5.32 -13.42 -10.67
CA PHE A 23 -4.33 -12.85 -9.75
C PHE A 23 -3.67 -11.59 -10.32
N VAL A 24 -3.32 -11.59 -11.61
CA VAL A 24 -2.80 -10.40 -12.31
C VAL A 24 -3.88 -9.31 -12.41
N PHE A 25 -5.13 -9.68 -12.72
CA PHE A 25 -6.25 -8.73 -12.78
C PHE A 25 -6.55 -8.10 -11.42
N ARG A 26 -6.47 -8.88 -10.33
CA ARG A 26 -6.59 -8.39 -8.94
C ARG A 26 -5.40 -7.52 -8.51
N GLY A 27 -4.20 -7.78 -9.04
CA GLY A 27 -2.99 -7.02 -8.73
C GLY A 27 -2.87 -5.69 -9.47
N TRP A 28 -3.52 -5.53 -10.63
CA TRP A 28 -3.29 -4.39 -11.53
C TRP A 28 -4.53 -3.54 -11.85
N ILE A 29 -5.75 -4.09 -11.86
CA ILE A 29 -6.94 -3.41 -12.42
C ILE A 29 -8.11 -3.30 -11.44
N ALA A 30 -8.22 -4.17 -10.44
CA ALA A 30 -9.35 -4.10 -9.51
C ALA A 30 -9.21 -2.89 -8.55
N PRO A 31 -10.08 -1.85 -8.61
CA PRO A 31 -10.33 -1.05 -7.43
C PRO A 31 -10.76 -2.02 -6.32
N VAL A 32 -10.36 -1.74 -5.09
CA VAL A 32 -10.60 -2.60 -3.92
C VAL A 32 -12.12 -2.70 -3.67
N THR A 33 -12.82 -3.53 -4.43
CA THR A 33 -14.25 -3.79 -4.29
C THR A 33 -14.41 -4.64 -3.05
N PHE A 34 -15.07 -4.03 -2.04
CA PHE A 34 -15.25 -4.54 -0.69
C PHE A 34 -13.92 -4.83 0.00
N GLU A 35 -13.51 -3.87 0.84
CA GLU A 35 -12.37 -3.96 1.73
C GLU A 35 -12.11 -5.41 2.15
N GLN A 36 -11.02 -5.98 1.66
CA GLN A 36 -10.30 -6.96 2.45
C GLN A 36 -10.18 -6.29 3.82
N ARG A 37 -10.93 -6.79 4.82
CA ARG A 37 -10.67 -6.51 6.22
C ARG A 37 -9.25 -6.99 6.47
N MET A 38 -8.27 -6.17 6.10
CA MET A 38 -6.96 -6.26 6.69
C MET A 38 -7.22 -6.09 8.17
N PRO A 39 -6.76 -7.02 9.02
CA PRO A 39 -6.89 -6.84 10.45
C PRO A 39 -6.37 -5.44 10.78
N PRO A 40 -7.07 -4.69 11.67
CA PRO A 40 -6.61 -3.37 12.05
C PRO A 40 -5.13 -3.49 12.41
N PRO A 41 -4.27 -2.67 11.81
CA PRO A 41 -2.85 -2.76 12.07
C PRO A 41 -2.62 -2.71 13.59
N PRO A 42 -1.76 -3.57 14.16
CA PRO A 42 -1.48 -3.57 15.60
C PRO A 42 -1.22 -2.14 16.13
N PRO A 43 -1.78 -1.80 17.30
CA PRO A 43 -1.61 -0.48 17.89
C PRO A 43 -0.13 -0.23 18.19
N GLY A 44 0.39 0.86 17.64
CA GLY A 44 1.78 1.29 17.86
C GLY A 44 2.18 2.41 16.90
N PRO A 45 3.19 3.23 17.26
CA PRO A 45 3.75 4.22 16.36
C PRO A 45 4.42 3.52 15.19
N ARG A 46 3.70 3.39 14.08
CA ARG A 46 4.30 2.91 12.83
C ARG A 46 5.10 4.05 12.20
N PRO A 47 6.38 3.83 11.85
CA PRO A 47 7.10 4.77 11.01
C PRO A 47 6.32 4.95 9.71
N GLY A 48 6.19 6.19 9.24
CA GLY A 48 5.60 6.46 7.94
C GLY A 48 6.51 5.93 6.82
N VAL A 49 6.00 5.95 5.59
CA VAL A 49 6.74 5.46 4.42
C VAL A 49 8.06 6.21 4.28
N LEU A 50 8.05 7.52 4.54
CA LEU A 50 9.21 8.38 4.48
C LEU A 50 10.26 8.02 5.53
N GLU A 51 9.86 7.76 6.78
CA GLU A 51 10.77 7.36 7.86
C GLU A 51 11.36 5.97 7.61
N MET A 52 10.56 5.04 7.08
CA MET A 52 11.08 3.72 6.70
C MET A 52 12.13 3.85 5.58
N VAL A 53 11.87 4.65 4.55
CA VAL A 53 12.83 4.87 3.45
C VAL A 53 14.09 5.58 3.95
N ALA A 54 13.96 6.56 4.84
CA ALA A 54 15.09 7.26 5.45
C ALA A 54 16.01 6.30 6.23
N ASN A 55 15.43 5.30 6.91
CA ASN A 55 16.20 4.26 7.57
C ASN A 55 16.92 3.35 6.56
N ASP A 56 16.26 2.98 5.46
CA ASP A 56 16.85 2.10 4.42
C ASP A 56 18.04 2.75 3.69
N VAL A 57 18.02 4.09 3.56
CA VAL A 57 19.08 4.89 2.94
C VAL A 57 20.21 5.25 3.93
N SER A 58 20.05 4.91 5.21
CA SER A 58 21.06 5.13 6.26
C SER A 58 21.48 6.61 6.40
N LEU A 59 20.50 7.51 6.55
CA LEU A 59 20.79 8.92 6.83
C LEU A 59 21.66 9.08 8.10
N ASP A 60 22.69 9.92 8.02
CA ASP A 60 23.51 10.28 9.18
C ASP A 60 22.79 11.27 10.13
N GLY A 61 23.38 11.52 11.31
CA GLY A 61 22.76 12.36 12.34
C GLY A 61 22.53 13.82 11.88
N SER A 62 23.44 14.37 11.09
CA SER A 62 23.35 15.73 10.55
C SER A 62 22.30 15.85 9.44
N GLN A 63 22.20 14.84 8.58
CA GLN A 63 21.19 14.73 7.54
C GLN A 63 19.80 14.59 8.16
N ARG A 64 19.66 13.78 9.21
CA ARG A 64 18.38 13.63 9.93
C ARG A 64 17.92 14.95 10.56
N GLU A 65 18.82 15.68 11.22
CA GLU A 65 18.46 16.97 11.82
C GLU A 65 18.09 17.99 10.73
N ALA A 66 18.84 18.05 9.63
CA ALA A 66 18.53 18.90 8.48
C ALA A 66 17.20 18.54 7.78
N MET A 67 16.69 17.34 8.01
CA MET A 67 15.44 16.82 7.44
C MET A 67 14.27 16.79 8.43
N ARG A 68 14.50 17.12 9.69
CA ARG A 68 13.51 17.05 10.75
C ARG A 68 12.22 17.80 10.41
N GLY A 69 12.34 19.01 9.87
CA GLY A 69 11.18 19.80 9.43
C GLY A 69 10.37 19.12 8.31
N VAL A 70 11.03 18.41 7.39
CA VAL A 70 10.37 17.66 6.32
C VAL A 70 9.59 16.47 6.90
N PHE A 71 10.20 15.72 7.83
CA PHE A 71 9.53 14.60 8.50
C PHE A 71 8.34 15.05 9.35
N GLU A 72 8.50 16.14 10.10
CA GLU A 72 7.44 16.71 10.94
C GLU A 72 6.27 17.20 10.07
N GLN A 73 6.56 17.95 9.00
CA GLN A 73 5.54 18.41 8.06
C GLN A 73 4.82 17.24 7.40
N HIS A 74 5.55 16.21 6.93
CA HIS A 74 4.94 15.04 6.31
C HIS A 74 4.07 14.25 7.30
N THR A 75 4.56 14.08 8.54
CA THR A 75 3.81 13.41 9.61
C THR A 75 2.52 14.17 9.93
N GLN A 76 2.58 15.49 10.02
CA GLN A 76 1.41 16.32 10.29
C GLN A 76 0.39 16.24 9.15
N ALA A 77 0.83 16.43 7.90
CA ALA A 77 -0.03 16.32 6.72
C ALA A 77 -0.70 14.94 6.62
N ARG A 78 0.06 13.87 6.92
CA ARG A 78 -0.47 12.50 6.96
C ARG A 78 -1.54 12.33 8.04
N ARG A 79 -1.34 12.89 9.24
CA ARG A 79 -2.33 12.83 10.34
C ARG A 79 -3.62 13.55 9.97
N ASP A 80 -3.50 14.74 9.39
CA ASP A 80 -4.67 15.54 9.01
C ASP A 80 -5.45 14.87 7.88
N ARG A 81 -4.78 14.33 6.86
CA ARG A 81 -5.45 13.53 5.83
C ARG A 81 -6.07 12.24 6.36
N PHE A 82 -5.42 11.56 7.31
CA PHE A 82 -6.02 10.39 7.94
C PHE A 82 -7.34 10.74 8.65
N ARG A 83 -7.40 11.87 9.36
CA ARG A 83 -8.64 12.35 10.00
C ARG A 83 -9.74 12.61 8.97
N GLU A 84 -9.41 13.24 7.85
CA GLU A 84 -10.37 13.48 6.76
C GLU A 84 -10.88 12.19 6.13
N ILE A 85 -9.99 11.21 5.91
CA ILE A 85 -10.37 9.89 5.40
C ILE A 85 -11.32 9.20 6.37
N GLN A 86 -11.05 9.23 7.69
CA GLN A 86 -11.94 8.61 8.68
C GLN A 86 -13.31 9.30 8.70
N LYS A 87 -13.35 10.64 8.70
CA LYS A 87 -14.61 11.39 8.62
C LYS A 87 -15.41 11.04 7.36
N THR A 88 -14.74 10.93 6.22
CA THR A 88 -15.40 10.56 4.94
C THR A 88 -15.92 9.12 4.99
N ARG A 89 -15.15 8.18 5.56
CA ARG A 89 -15.60 6.79 5.79
C ARG A 89 -16.82 6.72 6.69
N GLU A 90 -16.85 7.49 7.78
CA GLU A 90 -18.02 7.56 8.67
C GLU A 90 -19.26 8.07 7.94
N GLN A 91 -19.12 9.09 7.09
CA GLN A 91 -20.21 9.59 6.25
C GLN A 91 -20.71 8.51 5.27
N ILE A 92 -19.80 7.80 4.60
CA ILE A 92 -20.14 6.66 3.72
C ILE A 92 -20.92 5.60 4.48
N ILE A 93 -20.44 5.21 5.67
CA ILE A 93 -21.11 4.23 6.53
C ILE A 93 -22.51 4.71 6.92
N ASN A 94 -22.68 5.99 7.22
CA ASN A 94 -23.98 6.56 7.58
C ASN A 94 -24.96 6.56 6.40
N GLU A 95 -24.50 6.81 5.17
CA GLU A 95 -25.35 6.68 3.98
C GLU A 95 -25.74 5.22 3.70
N TYR A 96 -24.81 4.26 3.87
CA TYR A 96 -25.12 2.82 3.75
C TYR A 96 -26.11 2.30 4.79
N LYS A 97 -26.18 2.94 5.96
CA LYS A 97 -27.17 2.59 7.01
C LYS A 97 -28.58 3.08 6.69
N ARG A 98 -28.74 3.99 5.71
CA ARG A 98 -30.06 4.48 5.30
C ARG A 98 -30.72 3.47 4.36
N THR A 99 -32.04 3.38 4.48
CA THR A 99 -32.87 2.54 3.61
C THR A 99 -33.98 3.42 3.00
N PRO A 100 -34.05 3.55 1.66
CA PRO A 100 -33.13 2.99 0.65
C PRO A 100 -31.75 3.67 0.66
N ILE A 101 -30.75 3.00 0.06
CA ILE A 101 -29.44 3.60 -0.21
C ILE A 101 -29.62 4.71 -1.26
N ASP A 102 -29.03 5.87 -1.00
CA ASP A 102 -29.07 7.05 -1.87
C ASP A 102 -27.76 7.14 -2.67
N PRO A 103 -27.71 6.66 -3.93
CA PRO A 103 -26.48 6.65 -4.72
C PRO A 103 -25.97 8.05 -5.05
N GLU A 104 -26.86 9.05 -5.15
CA GLU A 104 -26.49 10.43 -5.46
C GLU A 104 -25.73 11.09 -4.30
N LYS A 105 -26.03 10.70 -3.05
CA LYS A 105 -25.25 11.13 -1.88
C LYS A 105 -23.97 10.34 -1.69
N LEU A 106 -23.97 9.07 -2.10
CA LEU A 106 -22.83 8.18 -1.89
C LEU A 106 -21.69 8.45 -2.89
N ALA A 107 -22.00 8.70 -4.16
CA ALA A 107 -21.01 8.96 -5.21
C ALA A 107 -19.97 10.05 -4.84
N PRO A 108 -20.37 11.28 -4.43
CA PRO A 108 -19.40 12.33 -4.10
C PRO A 108 -18.54 11.99 -2.87
N LEU A 109 -19.02 11.16 -1.94
CA LEU A 109 -18.23 10.70 -0.79
C LEU A 109 -17.15 9.70 -1.22
N ILE A 110 -17.45 8.83 -2.17
CA ILE A 110 -16.50 7.89 -2.76
C ILE A 110 -15.42 8.64 -3.56
N ASP A 111 -15.83 9.63 -4.36
CA ASP A 111 -14.91 10.49 -5.11
C ASP A 111 -13.98 11.23 -4.15
N ARG A 112 -14.54 11.83 -3.08
CA ARG A 112 -13.74 12.51 -2.05
C ARG A 112 -12.72 11.58 -1.40
N LEU A 113 -13.11 10.34 -1.09
CA LEU A 113 -12.19 9.34 -0.52
C LEU A 113 -11.05 8.99 -1.49
N THR A 114 -11.35 8.94 -2.79
CA THR A 114 -10.38 8.68 -3.85
C THR A 114 -9.40 9.84 -3.99
N ASP A 115 -9.89 11.07 -4.01
CA ASP A 115 -9.06 12.29 -4.07
C ASP A 115 -8.12 12.38 -2.87
N LEU A 116 -8.63 12.12 -1.66
CA LEU A 116 -7.82 12.13 -0.43
C LEU A 116 -6.66 11.12 -0.48
N ARG A 117 -6.89 9.95 -1.06
CA ARG A 117 -5.85 8.93 -1.25
C ARG A 117 -4.83 9.36 -2.30
N ALA A 118 -5.29 9.91 -3.41
CA ALA A 118 -4.40 10.42 -4.47
C ALA A 118 -3.52 11.56 -3.95
N ASP A 119 -4.10 12.49 -3.20
CA ASP A 119 -3.37 13.59 -2.56
C ASP A 119 -2.31 13.08 -1.57
N GLN A 120 -2.65 12.07 -0.77
CA GLN A 120 -1.69 11.46 0.14
C GLN A 120 -0.50 10.85 -0.61
N GLN A 121 -0.74 10.15 -1.73
CA GLN A 121 0.33 9.59 -2.57
C GLN A 121 1.21 10.69 -3.17
N LYS A 122 0.61 11.74 -3.73
CA LYS A 122 1.34 12.89 -4.28
C LYS A 122 2.22 13.56 -3.23
N GLU A 123 1.72 13.69 -2.01
CA GLU A 123 2.48 14.30 -0.91
C GLU A 123 3.67 13.44 -0.49
N THR A 124 3.51 12.11 -0.42
CA THR A 124 4.63 11.20 -0.18
C THR A 124 5.69 11.33 -1.27
N VAL A 125 5.30 11.44 -2.55
CA VAL A 125 6.25 11.64 -3.66
C VAL A 125 6.99 12.97 -3.52
N ARG A 126 6.31 14.06 -3.16
CA ARG A 126 6.96 15.36 -2.91
C ARG A 126 7.97 15.28 -1.77
N ALA A 127 7.62 14.63 -0.67
CA ALA A 127 8.53 14.46 0.46
C ALA A 127 9.75 13.59 0.10
N LEU A 128 9.57 12.56 -0.72
CA LEU A 128 10.66 11.75 -1.26
C LEU A 128 11.59 12.55 -2.17
N ALA A 129 11.05 13.44 -3.02
CA ALA A 129 11.86 14.32 -3.85
C ALA A 129 12.69 15.31 -2.99
N GLN A 130 12.12 15.83 -1.90
CA GLN A 130 12.85 16.67 -0.95
C GLN A 130 13.95 15.89 -0.20
N LEU A 131 13.70 14.63 0.14
CA LEU A 131 14.70 13.71 0.67
C LEU A 131 15.86 13.53 -0.32
N GLU A 132 15.55 13.17 -1.56
CA GLU A 132 16.52 12.91 -2.63
C GLU A 132 17.47 14.08 -2.88
N ALA A 133 16.97 15.32 -2.80
CA ALA A 133 17.76 16.53 -2.97
C ALA A 133 18.86 16.70 -1.92
N LYS A 134 18.73 16.07 -0.74
CA LYS A 134 19.68 16.16 0.37
C LYS A 134 20.58 14.93 0.52
N LEU A 135 20.42 13.93 -0.35
CA LEU A 135 21.22 12.70 -0.36
C LEU A 135 22.51 12.83 -1.15
N THR A 136 23.53 12.06 -0.77
CA THR A 136 24.71 11.84 -1.61
C THR A 136 24.34 11.04 -2.88
N PRO A 137 25.17 11.06 -3.94
CA PRO A 137 24.92 10.24 -5.13
C PRO A 137 24.71 8.75 -4.84
N GLU A 138 25.48 8.19 -3.91
CA GLU A 138 25.40 6.79 -3.50
C GLU A 138 24.09 6.50 -2.74
N GLN A 139 23.71 7.39 -1.83
CA GLN A 139 22.45 7.32 -1.10
C GLN A 139 21.24 7.46 -2.04
N ARG A 140 21.33 8.31 -3.06
CA ARG A 140 20.30 8.48 -4.08
C ARG A 140 20.10 7.19 -4.88
N GLN A 141 21.18 6.54 -5.31
CA GLN A 141 21.08 5.26 -6.00
C GLN A 141 20.39 4.19 -5.14
N ARG A 142 20.72 4.16 -3.84
CA ARG A 142 20.07 3.27 -2.88
C ARG A 142 18.59 3.60 -2.67
N LEU A 143 18.24 4.89 -2.61
CA LEU A 143 16.84 5.34 -2.55
C LEU A 143 16.04 4.81 -3.74
N HIS A 144 16.54 4.99 -4.96
CA HIS A 144 15.87 4.49 -6.17
C HIS A 144 15.68 2.98 -6.15
N GLN A 145 16.70 2.22 -5.73
CA GLN A 145 16.60 0.77 -5.61
C GLN A 145 15.52 0.35 -4.60
N VAL A 146 15.49 0.97 -3.41
CA VAL A 146 14.48 0.70 -2.38
C VAL A 146 13.06 1.02 -2.88
N LEU A 147 12.89 2.10 -3.64
CA LEU A 147 11.60 2.47 -4.21
C LEU A 147 11.15 1.47 -5.28
N VAL A 148 12.06 1.08 -6.19
CA VAL A 148 11.78 0.09 -7.23
C VAL A 148 11.43 -1.26 -6.59
N ASP A 149 12.18 -1.71 -5.59
CA ASP A 149 11.94 -2.99 -4.90
C ASP A 149 10.58 -2.99 -4.19
N ARG A 150 10.18 -1.86 -3.57
CA ARG A 150 8.85 -1.74 -2.93
C ARG A 150 7.70 -1.66 -3.93
N LEU A 151 7.91 -1.08 -5.10
CA LEU A 151 6.89 -0.97 -6.14
C LEU A 151 6.75 -2.26 -6.96
N SER A 152 7.85 -2.98 -7.15
CA SER A 152 7.94 -4.20 -7.97
C SER A 152 7.76 -5.47 -7.15
N GLY A 153 8.05 -5.42 -5.85
CA GLY A 153 7.97 -6.55 -4.94
C GLY A 153 6.54 -6.82 -4.48
N PRO A 154 6.20 -8.10 -4.19
CA PRO A 154 4.97 -8.39 -3.46
C PRO A 154 4.99 -7.63 -2.12
N PRO A 155 3.83 -7.14 -1.63
CA PRO A 155 3.78 -6.53 -0.31
C PRO A 155 4.42 -7.50 0.69
N PRO A 156 5.33 -7.03 1.57
CA PRO A 156 5.96 -7.92 2.52
C PRO A 156 4.84 -8.63 3.29
N MET A 157 4.77 -9.96 3.16
CA MET A 157 3.91 -10.74 4.03
C MET A 157 4.29 -10.32 5.44
N GLN A 158 3.37 -9.66 6.16
CA GLN A 158 3.57 -9.34 7.55
C GLN A 158 3.87 -10.67 8.23
N ARG A 159 5.15 -10.92 8.54
CA ARG A 159 5.53 -12.01 9.42
C ARG A 159 4.73 -11.77 10.69
N GLN A 160 3.76 -12.64 10.97
CA GLN A 160 3.02 -12.57 12.20
C GLN A 160 4.06 -12.65 13.33
N PRO A 161 4.07 -11.71 14.29
CA PRO A 161 4.93 -11.84 15.45
C PRO A 161 4.54 -13.15 16.16
N GLY A 162 5.43 -14.14 16.11
CA GLY A 162 5.22 -15.45 16.72
C GLY A 162 5.29 -16.67 15.78
N GLN A 163 5.48 -16.52 14.47
CA GLN A 163 5.76 -17.69 13.62
C GLN A 163 7.23 -18.14 13.82
N PRO A 164 7.48 -19.34 14.39
CA PRO A 164 8.83 -19.89 14.42
C PRO A 164 9.32 -20.13 12.98
N PRO A 165 10.63 -19.99 12.71
CA PRO A 165 11.17 -20.20 11.38
C PRO A 165 10.78 -21.60 10.86
N PRO A 166 10.44 -21.75 9.57
CA PRO A 166 10.17 -23.05 9.00
C PRO A 166 11.40 -23.93 9.22
N ARG A 167 11.18 -25.09 9.87
CA ARG A 167 12.26 -26.05 10.07
C ARG A 167 12.79 -26.45 8.70
N PRO A 168 14.12 -26.50 8.50
CA PRO A 168 14.67 -27.03 7.27
C PRO A 168 14.17 -28.46 7.08
N SER A 169 13.53 -28.71 5.94
CA SER A 169 13.17 -30.04 5.48
C SER A 169 14.45 -30.87 5.35
N GLN A 170 14.56 -31.92 6.17
CA GLN A 170 15.46 -33.03 5.89
C GLN A 170 14.84 -33.92 4.81
#